data_AF-A0AAJ1EUV2-F1
#
_entry.id   AF-A0AAJ1EUV2-F1
#
_cell.length_a   1.000
_cell.length_b   1.000
_cell.length_c   1.000
_cell.angle_alpha   90.00
_cell.angle_beta   90.00
_cell.angle_gamma   90.00
#
_symmetry.space_group_name_H-M   'P 1'
#
loop_
_entity.id
_entity.type
_entity.pdbx_description
1 polymer ?
#
loop_
_entity_poly.entity_id
_entity_poly.type
_entity_poly.pdbx_seq_one_letter_code
_entity_poly.pdbx_strand_id
1 'polypeptide(L)'
;MTQNTLTIYQRLEKLEGELQKLTNTVYALKVTDIQNYDKNFEELSVSAALRAERIACQMRNLVCPALSPNQAAYLPKVADAQGMRIAEQQGILTITLPGLLPKRRVHTNTAFLHEPLNYMLREYVKQNALPLYRDCVICFSQIYDRELPQRRIRDYDNLEFKQILDTLCTYVLTDDSGFFCDSYYTTQLGLKDCTLVSVMEKADFPKWLQNQKNHHESMSENLLTSQAEIRHR
;
A
#
# COMPACT_ATOMS: atom_id res chain seq x y z
N MET A 1 23.53 -19.71 -26.34
CA MET A 1 22.16 -19.71 -25.74
C MET A 1 22.05 -20.53 -24.45
N THR A 2 23.07 -21.31 -24.03
CA THR A 2 23.00 -22.24 -22.88
C THR A 2 23.29 -21.61 -21.50
N GLN A 3 24.05 -20.51 -21.44
CA GLN A 3 24.45 -19.86 -20.18
C GLN A 3 23.29 -19.15 -19.45
N ASN A 4 22.29 -18.68 -20.21
CA ASN A 4 21.14 -17.95 -19.66
C ASN A 4 20.16 -18.89 -18.95
N THR A 5 19.97 -20.10 -19.50
CA THR A 5 19.06 -21.11 -18.97
C THR A 5 19.54 -21.67 -17.62
N LEU A 6 20.83 -21.95 -17.48
CA LEU A 6 21.42 -22.41 -16.21
C LEU A 6 21.28 -21.35 -15.10
N THR A 7 21.45 -20.08 -15.46
CA THR A 7 21.30 -18.94 -14.54
C THR A 7 19.85 -18.79 -14.07
N ILE A 8 18.86 -19.05 -14.93
CA ILE A 8 17.44 -19.02 -14.58
C ILE A 8 17.10 -20.18 -13.62
N TYR A 9 17.55 -21.40 -13.91
CA TYR A 9 17.31 -22.56 -13.02
C TYR A 9 17.89 -22.34 -11.62
N GLN A 10 19.11 -21.82 -11.51
CA GLN A 10 19.71 -21.49 -10.21
C GLN A 10 18.93 -20.41 -9.46
N ARG A 11 18.30 -19.45 -10.16
CA ARG A 11 17.44 -18.45 -9.53
C ARG A 11 16.12 -19.05 -9.06
N LEU A 12 15.54 -19.99 -9.82
CA LEU A 12 14.34 -20.73 -9.44
C LEU A 12 14.59 -21.59 -8.20
N GLU A 13 15.70 -22.32 -8.12
CA GLU A 13 16.07 -23.11 -6.95
C GLU A 13 16.24 -22.24 -5.70
N LYS A 14 16.86 -21.07 -5.83
CA LYS A 14 16.96 -20.09 -4.73
C LYS A 14 15.57 -19.59 -4.28
N LEU A 15 14.66 -19.37 -5.22
CA LEU A 15 13.29 -18.94 -4.93
C LEU A 15 12.50 -20.03 -4.19
N GLU A 16 12.63 -21.29 -4.59
CA GLU A 16 12.03 -22.43 -3.89
C GLU A 16 12.52 -22.50 -2.43
N GLY A 17 13.82 -22.30 -2.21
CA GLY A 17 14.39 -22.22 -0.86
C GLY A 17 13.81 -21.06 -0.02
N GLU A 18 13.60 -19.89 -0.61
CA GLU A 18 12.98 -18.75 0.08
C GLU A 18 11.48 -18.97 0.35
N LEU A 19 10.75 -19.63 -0.56
CA LEU A 19 9.35 -20.04 -0.39
C LEU A 19 9.21 -21.04 0.75
N GLN A 20 10.08 -22.06 0.83
CA GLN A 20 10.03 -23.04 1.91
C GLN A 20 10.25 -22.36 3.27
N LYS A 21 11.18 -21.41 3.37
CA LYS A 21 11.38 -20.63 4.59
C LYS A 21 10.14 -19.80 4.94
N LEU A 22 9.48 -19.19 3.96
CA LEU A 22 8.23 -18.46 4.18
C LEU A 22 7.14 -19.39 4.72
N THR A 23 6.94 -20.56 4.12
CA THR A 23 6.00 -21.58 4.60
C THR A 23 6.28 -21.96 6.06
N ASN A 24 7.55 -22.16 6.41
CA ASN A 24 7.95 -22.48 7.78
C ASN A 24 7.65 -21.34 8.76
N THR A 25 7.89 -20.08 8.37
CA THR A 25 7.56 -18.91 9.20
C THR A 25 6.04 -18.76 9.37
N VAL A 26 5.26 -18.96 8.32
CA VAL A 26 3.78 -18.93 8.40
C VAL A 26 3.25 -20.04 9.31
N TYR A 27 3.84 -21.23 9.24
CA TYR A 27 3.51 -22.31 10.16
C TYR A 27 3.83 -21.93 11.62
N ALA A 28 5.00 -21.34 11.88
CA ALA A 28 5.35 -20.86 13.21
C ALA A 28 4.36 -19.80 13.71
N LEU A 29 3.94 -18.85 12.87
CA LEU A 29 2.94 -17.84 13.20
C LEU A 29 1.58 -18.46 13.59
N LYS A 30 1.16 -19.52 12.89
CA LYS A 30 -0.10 -20.23 13.18
C LYS A 30 -0.09 -20.92 14.55
N VAL A 31 1.07 -21.41 14.98
CA VAL A 31 1.24 -22.15 16.25
C VAL A 31 1.60 -21.21 17.41
N THR A 32 2.09 -20.00 17.12
CA THR A 32 2.46 -19.02 18.16
C THR A 32 1.21 -18.49 18.85
N ASP A 33 1.17 -18.63 20.17
CA ASP A 33 0.12 -18.05 20.99
C ASP A 33 0.27 -16.51 21.06
N ILE A 34 -0.68 -15.82 20.42
CA ILE A 34 -0.76 -14.37 20.31
C ILE A 34 -0.88 -13.67 21.67
N GLN A 35 -1.47 -14.35 22.67
CA GLN A 35 -1.70 -13.80 24.00
C GLN A 35 -0.45 -13.84 24.88
N ASN A 36 0.32 -14.93 24.78
CA ASN A 36 1.48 -15.16 25.63
C ASN A 36 2.82 -14.73 25.01
N TYR A 37 2.89 -14.64 23.68
CA TYR A 37 4.14 -14.35 22.95
C TYR A 37 3.94 -13.27 21.88
N ASP A 38 3.41 -12.12 22.29
CA ASP A 38 3.07 -11.00 21.41
C ASP A 38 4.25 -10.44 20.60
N LYS A 39 5.41 -10.23 21.23
CA LYS A 39 6.62 -9.72 20.56
C LYS A 39 7.17 -10.70 19.54
N ASN A 40 7.16 -12.00 19.85
CA ASN A 40 7.62 -13.02 18.92
C ASN A 40 6.70 -13.10 17.70
N PHE A 41 5.39 -13.01 17.92
CA PHE A 41 4.41 -12.94 16.84
C PHE A 41 4.63 -11.72 15.95
N GLU A 42 4.88 -10.55 16.55
CA GLU A 42 5.19 -9.32 15.83
C GLU A 42 6.43 -9.48 14.95
N GLU A 43 7.55 -9.92 15.52
CA GLU A 43 8.81 -10.08 14.78
C GLU A 43 8.71 -11.11 13.65
N LEU A 44 8.06 -12.25 13.92
CA LEU A 44 7.81 -13.28 12.90
C LEU A 44 6.90 -12.76 11.80
N SER A 45 5.87 -11.97 12.13
CA SER A 45 4.93 -11.43 11.13
C SER A 45 5.60 -10.41 10.22
N VAL A 46 6.43 -9.52 10.77
CA VAL A 46 7.24 -8.58 9.98
C VAL A 46 8.25 -9.32 9.10
N SER A 47 8.93 -10.33 9.65
CA SER A 47 9.88 -11.15 8.90
C SER A 47 9.22 -11.90 7.73
N ALA A 48 8.04 -12.47 7.95
CA ALA A 48 7.24 -13.15 6.93
C ALA A 48 6.81 -12.17 5.83
N ALA A 49 6.28 -11.01 6.19
CA ALA A 49 5.86 -9.98 5.24
C ALA A 49 7.03 -9.51 4.36
N LEU A 50 8.17 -9.15 4.96
CA LEU A 50 9.37 -8.71 4.21
C LEU A 50 9.96 -9.82 3.34
N ARG A 51 9.80 -11.10 3.74
CA ARG A 51 10.20 -12.24 2.89
C ARG A 51 9.27 -12.39 1.70
N ALA A 52 7.96 -12.29 1.89
CA ALA A 52 6.98 -12.33 0.81
C ALA A 52 7.21 -11.21 -0.22
N GLU A 53 7.48 -9.98 0.22
CA GLU A 53 7.82 -8.86 -0.68
C GLU A 53 9.07 -9.16 -1.52
N ARG A 54 10.13 -9.70 -0.90
CA ARG A 54 11.37 -10.07 -1.62
C ARG A 54 11.14 -11.17 -2.64
N ILE A 55 10.37 -12.19 -2.30
CA ILE A 55 10.00 -13.27 -3.24
C ILE A 55 9.23 -12.69 -4.42
N ALA A 56 8.26 -11.81 -4.17
CA ALA A 56 7.51 -11.15 -5.24
C ALA A 56 8.41 -10.33 -6.16
N CYS A 57 9.37 -9.57 -5.61
CA CYS A 57 10.36 -8.83 -6.40
C CYS A 57 11.29 -9.74 -7.21
N GLN A 58 11.78 -10.83 -6.61
CA GLN A 58 12.64 -11.81 -7.28
C GLN A 58 11.90 -12.51 -8.43
N MET A 59 10.63 -12.89 -8.22
CA MET A 59 9.76 -13.44 -9.26
C MET A 59 9.55 -12.43 -10.39
N ARG A 60 9.31 -11.16 -10.07
CA ARG A 60 9.19 -10.09 -11.08
C ARG A 60 10.47 -9.96 -11.92
N ASN A 61 11.63 -10.06 -11.30
CA ASN A 61 12.92 -10.04 -11.98
C ASN A 61 13.19 -11.27 -12.86
N LEU A 62 12.49 -12.40 -12.65
CA LEU A 62 12.53 -13.53 -13.58
C LEU A 62 11.71 -13.26 -14.85
N VAL A 63 10.61 -12.52 -14.70
CA VAL A 63 9.76 -12.08 -15.82
C VAL A 63 10.41 -10.93 -16.59
N CYS A 64 11.66 -10.53 -16.26
CA CYS A 64 12.32 -9.29 -16.71
C CYS A 64 11.98 -8.92 -18.17
N PRO A 65 11.29 -7.79 -18.40
CA PRO A 65 10.69 -7.43 -19.68
C PRO A 65 11.67 -7.01 -20.79
N ALA A 66 12.98 -6.96 -20.52
CA ALA A 66 13.99 -6.50 -21.48
C ALA A 66 14.02 -7.30 -22.81
N LEU A 67 13.27 -8.40 -22.89
CA LEU A 67 13.18 -9.29 -24.04
C LEU A 67 11.75 -9.47 -24.59
N SER A 68 10.71 -8.79 -24.07
CA SER A 68 9.35 -8.98 -24.63
C SER A 68 8.54 -7.68 -24.77
N PRO A 69 7.81 -7.48 -25.89
CA PRO A 69 6.88 -6.36 -26.08
C PRO A 69 5.67 -6.37 -25.11
N ASN A 70 5.58 -7.34 -24.18
CA ASN A 70 4.47 -7.52 -23.25
C ASN A 70 4.59 -6.73 -21.93
N GLN A 71 5.60 -5.87 -21.74
CA GLN A 71 5.72 -5.06 -20.51
C GLN A 71 4.48 -4.19 -20.27
N ALA A 72 3.89 -3.64 -21.34
CA ALA A 72 2.66 -2.87 -21.29
C ALA A 72 1.45 -3.69 -20.79
N ALA A 73 1.43 -5.00 -21.03
CA ALA A 73 0.37 -5.90 -20.59
C ALA A 73 0.59 -6.48 -19.17
N TYR A 74 1.80 -6.34 -18.61
CA TYR A 74 2.15 -6.90 -17.31
C TYR A 74 1.82 -5.95 -16.16
N LEU A 75 2.21 -4.68 -16.25
CA LEU A 75 2.04 -3.70 -15.17
C LEU A 75 0.58 -3.49 -14.72
N PRO A 76 -0.44 -3.47 -15.61
CA PRO A 76 -1.85 -3.47 -15.20
C PRO A 76 -2.20 -4.64 -14.28
N LYS A 77 -1.75 -5.85 -14.64
CA LYS A 77 -2.04 -7.07 -13.88
C LYS A 77 -1.37 -7.04 -12.50
N VAL A 78 -0.20 -6.41 -12.39
CA VAL A 78 0.48 -6.21 -11.10
C VAL A 78 -0.30 -5.22 -10.24
N ALA A 79 -0.72 -4.09 -10.80
CA ALA A 79 -1.53 -3.10 -10.07
C ALA A 79 -2.84 -3.72 -9.57
N ASP A 80 -3.51 -4.54 -10.40
CA ASP A 80 -4.69 -5.31 -10.00
C ASP A 80 -4.39 -6.30 -8.88
N ALA A 81 -3.32 -7.09 -8.99
CA ALA A 81 -2.94 -8.05 -7.95
C ALA A 81 -2.57 -7.38 -6.61
N GLN A 82 -2.04 -6.16 -6.65
CA GLN A 82 -1.75 -5.33 -5.47
C GLN A 82 -2.98 -4.57 -4.95
N GLY A 83 -4.11 -4.63 -5.65
CA GLY A 83 -5.34 -3.91 -5.29
C GLY A 83 -5.23 -2.39 -5.47
N MET A 84 -4.32 -1.91 -6.33
CA MET A 84 -4.15 -0.49 -6.57
C MET A 84 -5.26 0.08 -7.42
N ARG A 85 -5.81 1.24 -7.05
CA ARG A 85 -6.87 1.92 -7.80
C ARG A 85 -6.63 3.42 -7.81
N ILE A 86 -6.98 4.08 -8.91
CA ILE A 86 -6.98 5.54 -9.02
C ILE A 86 -8.40 5.96 -9.43
N ALA A 87 -8.93 6.95 -8.73
CA ALA A 87 -10.18 7.61 -9.05
C ALA A 87 -10.04 9.10 -8.81
N GLU A 88 -10.70 9.90 -9.63
CA GLU A 88 -10.86 11.33 -9.40
C GLU A 88 -12.36 11.60 -9.28
N GLN A 89 -12.73 12.33 -8.23
CA GLN A 89 -14.10 12.73 -7.98
C GLN A 89 -14.13 14.14 -7.38
N GLN A 90 -14.83 15.06 -8.04
CA GLN A 90 -15.10 16.42 -7.54
C GLN A 90 -13.83 17.21 -7.19
N GLY A 91 -12.77 17.08 -7.99
CA GLY A 91 -11.48 17.74 -7.77
C GLY A 91 -10.54 17.00 -6.83
N ILE A 92 -10.92 15.81 -6.35
CA ILE A 92 -10.13 15.02 -5.40
C ILE A 92 -9.63 13.75 -6.08
N LEU A 93 -8.32 13.67 -6.29
CA LEU A 93 -7.66 12.47 -6.76
C LEU A 93 -7.42 11.52 -5.59
N THR A 94 -8.01 10.33 -5.65
CA THR A 94 -7.86 9.27 -4.64
C THR A 94 -7.14 8.07 -5.21
N ILE A 95 -6.08 7.65 -4.53
CA ILE A 95 -5.25 6.50 -4.89
C ILE A 95 -5.32 5.49 -3.76
N THR A 96 -5.79 4.28 -4.07
CA THR A 96 -5.73 3.14 -3.16
C THR A 96 -4.43 2.40 -3.40
N LEU A 97 -3.66 2.21 -2.34
CA LEU A 97 -2.42 1.45 -2.29
C LEU A 97 -2.58 0.29 -1.30
N PRO A 98 -1.79 -0.80 -1.44
CA PRO A 98 -1.72 -1.82 -0.40
C PRO A 98 -1.25 -1.22 0.94
N GLY A 99 -1.52 -1.91 2.05
CA GLY A 99 -1.05 -1.49 3.37
C GLY A 99 0.48 -1.35 3.38
N LEU A 100 0.95 -0.16 3.73
CA LEU A 100 2.38 0.17 3.70
C LEU A 100 3.05 -0.32 4.99
N LEU A 101 4.26 -0.87 4.86
CA LEU A 101 5.02 -1.35 6.02
C LEU A 101 5.82 -0.19 6.64
N PRO A 102 5.77 0.01 7.97
CA PRO A 102 6.30 1.21 8.63
C PRO A 102 7.81 1.40 8.41
N LYS A 103 8.61 0.33 8.48
CA LYS A 103 10.08 0.44 8.36
C LYS A 103 10.65 -0.64 7.46
N ARG A 104 10.84 -0.29 6.19
CA ARG A 104 11.76 -1.03 5.34
C ARG A 104 13.18 -0.75 5.83
N ARG A 105 13.95 -1.81 6.10
CA ARG A 105 15.41 -1.66 6.22
C ARG A 105 15.94 -1.16 4.87
N VAL A 106 17.02 -0.39 4.89
CA VAL A 106 17.65 0.35 3.76
C VAL A 106 17.87 -0.48 2.48
N HIS A 107 17.82 -1.82 2.55
CA HIS A 107 18.04 -2.73 1.42
C HIS A 107 16.77 -3.38 0.84
N THR A 108 15.58 -2.82 1.09
CA THR A 108 14.33 -3.37 0.55
C THR A 108 14.03 -2.76 -0.82
N ASN A 109 13.71 -3.59 -1.82
CA ASN A 109 13.53 -3.14 -3.20
C ASN A 109 12.26 -2.27 -3.33
N THR A 110 12.47 -0.97 -3.54
CA THR A 110 11.40 0.03 -3.67
C THR A 110 10.58 -0.10 -4.95
N ALA A 111 11.06 -0.90 -5.92
CA ALA A 111 10.35 -1.19 -7.16
C ALA A 111 8.99 -1.87 -6.93
N PHE A 112 8.79 -2.55 -5.79
CA PHE A 112 7.56 -3.28 -5.51
C PHE A 112 6.31 -2.41 -5.64
N LEU A 113 6.35 -1.20 -5.07
CA LEU A 113 5.25 -0.23 -5.06
C LEU A 113 5.41 0.83 -6.16
N HIS A 114 6.65 1.26 -6.42
CA HIS A 114 6.92 2.40 -7.30
C HIS A 114 6.61 2.12 -8.78
N GLU A 115 7.05 0.98 -9.33
CA GLU A 115 6.83 0.71 -10.77
C GLU A 115 5.34 0.60 -11.13
N PRO A 116 4.50 -0.13 -10.36
CA PRO A 116 3.07 -0.20 -10.64
C PRO A 116 2.37 1.14 -10.45
N LEU A 117 2.73 1.90 -9.40
CA LEU A 117 2.16 3.22 -9.15
C LEU A 117 2.52 4.23 -10.26
N ASN A 118 3.78 4.28 -10.66
CA ASN A 118 4.25 5.14 -11.74
C ASN A 118 3.52 4.83 -13.05
N TYR A 119 3.37 3.54 -13.39
CA TYR A 119 2.60 3.10 -14.55
C TYR A 119 1.14 3.55 -14.48
N MET A 120 0.47 3.29 -13.35
CA MET A 120 -0.94 3.63 -13.12
C MET A 120 -1.19 5.12 -13.30
N LEU A 121 -0.37 5.98 -12.67
CA LEU A 121 -0.51 7.43 -12.79
C LEU A 121 -0.27 7.92 -14.21
N ARG A 122 0.78 7.40 -14.87
CA ARG A 122 1.09 7.76 -16.26
C ARG A 122 -0.05 7.42 -17.22
N GLU A 123 -0.66 6.25 -17.08
CA GLU A 123 -1.79 5.87 -17.94
C GLU A 123 -3.06 6.64 -17.57
N TYR A 124 -3.28 6.93 -16.28
CA TYR A 124 -4.44 7.67 -15.81
C TYR A 124 -4.46 9.11 -16.34
N VAL A 125 -3.33 9.82 -16.29
CA VAL A 125 -3.19 11.21 -16.79
C VAL A 125 -3.33 11.30 -18.31
N LYS A 126 -2.99 10.23 -19.06
CA LYS A 126 -3.24 10.19 -20.52
C LYS A 126 -4.72 10.08 -20.87
N GLN A 127 -5.48 9.36 -20.05
CA GLN A 127 -6.89 9.05 -20.31
C GLN A 127 -7.84 10.07 -19.69
N ASN A 128 -7.40 10.75 -18.62
CA ASN A 128 -8.20 11.70 -17.85
C ASN A 128 -7.46 13.02 -17.78
N ALA A 129 -8.14 14.12 -18.14
CA ALA A 129 -7.60 15.45 -17.97
C ALA A 129 -7.61 15.80 -16.47
N LEU A 130 -6.48 15.60 -15.80
CA LEU A 130 -6.28 16.02 -14.42
C LEU A 130 -5.68 17.43 -14.38
N PRO A 131 -6.20 18.33 -13.52
CA PRO A 131 -5.51 19.59 -13.26
C PRO A 131 -4.19 19.33 -12.52
N LEU A 132 -3.18 20.15 -12.78
CA LEU A 132 -1.98 20.17 -11.95
C LEU A 132 -2.30 20.94 -10.67
N TYR A 133 -2.20 20.24 -9.55
CA TYR A 133 -2.43 20.82 -8.23
C TYR A 133 -1.25 21.72 -7.86
N ARG A 134 -1.53 23.00 -7.60
CA ARG A 134 -0.52 23.98 -7.19
C ARG A 134 -0.55 24.20 -5.68
N ASP A 135 -1.67 24.66 -5.13
CA ASP A 135 -1.85 24.84 -3.70
C ASP A 135 -2.71 23.71 -3.15
N CYS A 136 -2.06 22.64 -2.68
CA CYS A 136 -2.72 21.38 -2.39
C CYS A 136 -2.40 20.79 -1.03
N VAL A 137 -3.25 19.85 -0.63
CA VAL A 137 -3.04 18.99 0.54
C VAL A 137 -3.02 17.54 0.07
N ILE A 138 -2.00 16.81 0.50
CA ILE A 138 -1.90 15.37 0.30
C ILE A 138 -2.21 14.67 1.62
N CYS A 139 -3.30 13.91 1.61
CA CYS A 139 -3.78 13.18 2.77
C CYS A 139 -3.40 11.71 2.65
N PHE A 140 -2.54 11.22 3.55
CA PHE A 140 -2.23 9.81 3.73
C PHE A 140 -3.13 9.23 4.82
N SER A 141 -4.12 8.44 4.41
CA SER A 141 -5.02 7.74 5.33
C SER A 141 -4.64 6.27 5.40
N GLN A 142 -4.10 5.85 6.55
CA GLN A 142 -3.81 4.44 6.83
C GLN A 142 -5.07 3.76 7.33
N ILE A 143 -5.59 2.83 6.55
CA ILE A 143 -6.77 2.05 6.88
C ILE A 143 -6.31 0.72 7.44
N TYR A 144 -6.67 0.43 8.69
CA TYR A 144 -6.43 -0.85 9.31
C TYR A 144 -7.71 -1.66 9.36
N ASP A 145 -7.62 -2.94 9.05
CA ASP A 145 -8.71 -3.90 9.27
C ASP A 145 -9.13 -3.90 10.73
N ARG A 146 -10.41 -3.61 10.95
CA ARG A 146 -11.07 -3.51 12.26
C ARG A 146 -11.19 -4.85 12.99
N GLU A 147 -11.16 -5.96 12.26
CA GLU A 147 -11.27 -7.30 12.86
C GLU A 147 -9.94 -7.74 13.48
N LEU A 148 -8.85 -7.05 13.13
CA LEU A 148 -7.51 -7.35 13.64
C LEU A 148 -7.16 -6.48 14.86
N PRO A 149 -6.25 -6.93 15.74
CA PRO A 149 -5.93 -6.24 16.98
C PRO A 149 -5.53 -4.77 16.77
N GLN A 150 -5.93 -3.83 17.63
CA GLN A 150 -5.57 -2.41 17.45
C GLN A 150 -4.08 -2.12 17.71
N ARG A 151 -3.36 -2.97 18.45
CA ARG A 151 -1.93 -2.81 18.76
C ARG A 151 -0.99 -2.76 17.55
N ARG A 152 -1.48 -3.16 16.37
CA ARG A 152 -0.74 -3.09 15.09
C ARG A 152 -0.89 -1.74 14.40
N ILE A 153 -1.74 -0.83 14.90
CA ILE A 153 -1.74 0.57 14.49
C ILE A 153 -0.39 1.17 14.85
N ARG A 154 0.27 1.81 13.87
CA ARG A 154 1.62 2.35 14.01
C ARG A 154 1.62 3.87 13.92
N ASP A 155 2.77 4.45 14.20
CA ASP A 155 3.09 5.83 13.89
C ASP A 155 3.25 6.05 12.36
N TYR A 156 3.28 7.32 11.95
CA TYR A 156 3.37 7.71 10.54
C TYR A 156 4.81 7.77 10.00
N ASP A 157 5.78 7.20 10.72
CA ASP A 157 7.19 7.15 10.29
C ASP A 157 7.38 6.06 9.22
N ASN A 158 7.09 6.40 7.96
CA ASN A 158 7.20 5.50 6.82
C ASN A 158 7.95 6.13 5.63
N LEU A 159 9.08 5.52 5.27
CA LEU A 159 9.92 5.96 4.14
C LEU A 159 9.23 5.85 2.77
N GLU A 160 8.22 4.99 2.62
CA GLU A 160 7.46 4.85 1.37
C GLU A 160 6.63 6.10 1.07
N PHE A 161 6.25 6.90 2.07
CA PHE A 161 5.48 8.12 1.85
C PHE A 161 6.23 9.15 1.01
N LYS A 162 7.54 9.32 1.24
CA LYS A 162 8.35 10.24 0.41
C LYS A 162 8.42 9.75 -1.04
N GLN A 163 8.60 8.45 -1.24
CA GLN A 163 8.62 7.89 -2.59
C GLN A 163 7.28 8.05 -3.32
N ILE A 164 6.16 7.85 -2.61
CA ILE A 164 4.82 8.09 -3.16
C ILE A 164 4.67 9.56 -3.53
N LEU A 165 5.06 10.48 -2.64
CA LEU A 165 5.02 11.92 -2.87
C LEU A 165 5.84 12.32 -4.11
N ASP A 166 7.07 11.82 -4.25
CA ASP A 166 7.93 12.10 -5.41
C ASP A 166 7.28 11.60 -6.72
N THR A 167 6.62 10.44 -6.66
CA THR A 167 5.90 9.88 -7.81
C THR A 167 4.69 10.76 -8.16
N LEU A 168 3.94 11.24 -7.17
CA LEU A 168 2.81 12.15 -7.39
C LEU A 168 3.27 13.49 -7.96
N CYS A 169 4.36 14.04 -7.44
CA CYS A 169 4.95 15.29 -7.91
C CYS A 169 5.24 15.24 -9.41
N THR A 170 5.69 14.08 -9.91
CA THR A 170 5.98 13.88 -11.33
C THR A 170 4.75 14.04 -12.24
N TYR A 171 3.54 13.77 -11.74
CA TYR A 171 2.35 13.64 -12.60
C TYR A 171 1.22 14.63 -12.30
N VAL A 172 1.03 15.00 -11.03
CA VAL A 172 -0.18 15.69 -10.59
C VAL A 172 0.08 16.96 -9.80
N LEU A 173 1.32 17.20 -9.35
CA LEU A 173 1.66 18.42 -8.61
C LEU A 173 2.47 19.38 -9.49
N THR A 174 2.36 20.67 -9.19
CA THR A 174 3.24 21.69 -9.77
C THR A 174 4.56 21.78 -9.01
N ASP A 175 4.52 21.61 -7.68
CA ASP A 175 5.66 21.73 -6.75
C ASP A 175 5.31 20.96 -5.45
N ASP A 176 6.21 20.11 -4.95
CA ASP A 176 6.03 19.35 -3.69
C ASP A 176 6.66 20.02 -2.47
N SER A 177 7.21 21.24 -2.63
CA SER A 177 7.75 22.01 -1.52
C SER A 177 6.65 22.36 -0.51
N GLY A 178 7.05 22.46 0.76
CA GLY A 178 6.13 22.80 1.86
C GLY A 178 5.49 24.19 1.76
N PHE A 179 5.82 24.98 0.74
CA PHE A 179 5.11 26.23 0.44
C PHE A 179 3.78 25.95 -0.27
N PHE A 180 3.78 25.00 -1.21
CA PHE A 180 2.67 24.69 -2.12
C PHE A 180 1.89 23.45 -1.70
N CYS A 181 2.57 22.47 -1.10
CA CYS A 181 2.03 21.18 -0.75
C CYS A 181 2.07 20.94 0.77
N ASP A 182 0.90 20.88 1.40
CA ASP A 182 0.77 20.42 2.79
C ASP A 182 0.55 18.91 2.83
N SER A 183 1.03 18.25 3.88
CA SER A 183 0.79 16.81 4.11
C SER A 183 -0.04 16.60 5.36
N TYR A 184 -1.07 15.76 5.26
CA TYR A 184 -1.94 15.36 6.35
C TYR A 184 -1.90 13.84 6.51
N TYR A 185 -1.81 13.37 7.76
CA TYR A 185 -1.77 11.95 8.08
C TYR A 185 -2.93 11.60 9.01
N THR A 186 -3.60 10.48 8.73
CA THR A 186 -4.69 9.99 9.56
C THR A 186 -4.76 8.48 9.55
N THR A 187 -5.37 7.93 10.59
CA THR A 187 -5.60 6.50 10.77
C THR A 187 -7.09 6.25 10.88
N GLN A 188 -7.58 5.23 10.19
CA GLN A 188 -8.98 4.82 10.25
C GLN A 188 -9.12 3.29 10.34
N LEU A 189 -10.24 2.82 10.88
CA LEU A 189 -10.58 1.40 10.89
C LEU A 189 -11.53 1.06 9.74
N GLY A 190 -11.05 0.22 8.83
CA GLY A 190 -11.78 -0.21 7.63
C GLY A 190 -12.10 -1.69 7.61
N LEU A 191 -12.39 -2.20 6.42
CA LEU A 191 -12.67 -3.62 6.16
C LEU A 191 -11.41 -4.42 5.79
N LYS A 192 -10.33 -3.73 5.40
CA LYS A 192 -9.06 -4.34 4.99
C LYS A 192 -7.93 -3.34 5.17
N ASP A 193 -6.72 -3.87 5.34
CA ASP A 193 -5.50 -3.06 5.38
C ASP A 193 -5.24 -2.41 4.01
N CYS A 194 -5.19 -1.08 3.98
CA CYS A 194 -4.77 -0.32 2.79
C CYS A 194 -4.30 1.08 3.16
N THR A 195 -3.67 1.76 2.20
CA THR A 195 -3.36 3.19 2.31
C THR A 195 -4.14 3.93 1.25
N LEU A 196 -4.94 4.92 1.66
CA LEU A 196 -5.58 5.85 0.75
C LEU A 196 -4.79 7.14 0.70
N VAL A 197 -4.37 7.54 -0.49
CA VAL A 197 -3.70 8.82 -0.74
C VAL A 197 -4.67 9.72 -1.48
N SER A 198 -5.06 10.83 -0.86
CA SER A 198 -5.97 11.81 -1.48
C SER A 198 -5.22 13.11 -1.76
N VAL A 199 -5.30 13.61 -2.99
CA VAL A 199 -4.73 14.90 -3.41
C VAL A 199 -5.90 15.82 -3.75
N MET A 200 -5.90 17.01 -3.16
CA MET A 200 -6.97 18.00 -3.34
C MET A 200 -6.42 19.42 -3.17
N GLU A 201 -7.15 20.42 -3.68
CA GLU A 201 -6.83 21.82 -3.40
C GLU A 201 -7.01 22.14 -1.90
N LYS A 202 -6.22 23.10 -1.39
CA LYS A 202 -6.30 23.53 0.02
C LYS A 202 -7.70 24.01 0.40
N ALA A 203 -8.44 24.60 -0.53
CA ALA A 203 -9.81 25.08 -0.31
C ALA A 203 -10.80 23.93 -0.01
N ASP A 204 -10.58 22.74 -0.57
CA ASP A 204 -11.47 21.58 -0.40
C ASP A 204 -11.17 20.78 0.86
N PHE A 205 -9.95 20.90 1.41
CA PHE A 205 -9.49 20.13 2.55
C PHE A 205 -10.41 20.22 3.78
N PRO A 206 -10.91 21.39 4.21
CA PRO A 206 -11.82 21.47 5.36
C PRO A 206 -13.11 20.68 5.17
N LYS A 207 -13.71 20.74 3.97
CA LYS A 207 -14.93 20.02 3.63
C LYS A 207 -14.67 18.50 3.57
N TRP A 208 -13.57 18.10 2.96
CA TRP A 208 -13.15 16.70 2.93
C TRP A 208 -12.95 16.15 4.35
N LEU A 209 -12.26 16.90 5.22
CA LEU A 209 -12.00 16.49 6.60
C LEU A 209 -13.28 16.33 7.42
N GLN A 210 -14.28 17.19 7.22
CA GLN A 210 -15.61 17.05 7.86
C GLN A 210 -16.32 15.78 7.38
N ASN A 211 -16.32 15.50 6.07
CA ASN A 211 -16.93 14.29 5.52
C ASN A 211 -16.29 13.01 6.08
N GLN A 212 -14.96 13.00 6.25
CA GLN A 212 -14.24 11.88 6.85
C GLN A 212 -14.67 11.61 8.30
N LYS A 213 -14.86 12.67 9.11
CA LYS A 213 -15.33 12.55 10.50
C LYS A 213 -16.74 11.97 10.57
N ASN A 214 -17.66 12.48 9.74
CA ASN A 214 -19.05 12.00 9.70
C ASN A 214 -19.14 10.53 9.27
N HIS A 215 -18.30 10.10 8.32
CA HIS A 215 -18.19 8.69 7.94
C HIS A 215 -17.67 7.81 9.09
N HIS A 216 -16.71 8.30 9.88
CA HIS A 216 -16.23 7.57 11.05
C HIS A 216 -17.30 7.46 12.14
N GLU A 217 -18.04 8.54 12.42
CA GLU A 217 -19.11 8.58 13.42
C GLU A 217 -20.29 7.67 13.03
N SER A 218 -20.78 7.74 11.79
CA SER A 218 -21.85 6.85 11.31
C SER A 218 -21.47 5.36 11.34
N MET A 219 -20.22 5.03 11.04
CA MET A 219 -19.72 3.65 11.19
C MET A 219 -19.61 3.23 12.65
N SER A 220 -19.37 4.16 13.58
CA SER A 220 -19.29 3.92 15.02
C SER A 220 -20.69 3.74 15.65
N GLU A 221 -21.67 4.55 15.24
CA GLU A 221 -23.06 4.46 15.70
C GLU A 221 -23.76 3.18 15.25
N ASN A 222 -23.56 2.75 14.01
CA ASN A 222 -24.06 1.47 13.49
C ASN A 222 -23.48 0.26 14.23
N LEU A 223 -22.31 0.41 14.87
CA LEU A 223 -21.72 -0.62 15.72
C LEU A 223 -22.36 -0.66 17.13
N LEU A 224 -22.77 0.48 17.68
CA LEU A 224 -23.45 0.54 18.99
C LEU A 224 -24.85 -0.08 18.93
N THR A 225 -25.58 0.16 17.83
CA THR A 225 -26.91 -0.42 17.62
C THR A 225 -26.86 -1.93 17.36
N SER A 226 -25.89 -2.42 16.57
CA SER A 226 -25.74 -3.87 16.34
C SER A 226 -25.29 -4.66 17.59
N GLN A 227 -24.49 -4.06 18.48
CA GLN A 227 -24.16 -4.68 19.77
C GLN A 227 -25.33 -4.67 20.77
N ALA A 228 -26.23 -3.69 20.70
CA ALA A 228 -27.43 -3.65 21.53
C ALA A 228 -28.46 -4.71 21.12
N GLU A 229 -28.59 -5.00 19.83
CA GLU A 229 -29.50 -6.04 19.31
C GLU A 229 -29.06 -7.47 19.67
N ILE A 230 -27.76 -7.70 19.85
CA ILE A 230 -27.21 -9.02 20.26
C ILE A 230 -27.41 -9.27 21.77
N ARG A 231 -27.56 -8.22 22.59
CA ARG A 231 -27.80 -8.36 24.05
C ARG A 231 -29.28 -8.61 24.41
N HIS A 232 -30.19 -8.54 23.45
CA HIS A 232 -31.63 -8.76 23.65
C HIS A 232 -32.18 -10.04 22.98
N ARG A 233 -31.30 -10.95 22.54
CA ARG A 233 -31.65 -12.32 22.13
C ARG A 233 -30.92 -13.34 22.99
#